data_AF-A0A172U3A8-F1
#
_entry.id   AF-A0A172U3A8-F1
#
_cell.length_a   1.000
_cell.length_b   1.000
_cell.length_c   1.000
_cell.angle_alpha   90.00
_cell.angle_beta   90.00
_cell.angle_gamma   90.00
#
_symmetry.space_group_name_H-M   'P 1'
#
loop_
_entity.id
_entity.type
_entity.pdbx_description
1 polymer ?
#
loop_
_entity_poly.entity_id
_entity_poly.type
_entity_poly.pdbx_seq_one_letter_code
_entity_poly.pdbx_strand_id
1 'polypeptide(L)'
;MSSSDLIAALALFVSVLSMVLSLKSANFGKRTKIAEMRALVMSKAAEVSNRLFELREFFLEKQKKAEELNDITMYKAFDVARVSKLHEKAEATKQRLEKIPKVKALEVYELIYHDLEDINQHIMSMEKYALQQYEEHTARIHKDSPGLTKS
;
A
#
# COMPACT_ATOMS: atom_id res chain seq x y z
N MET A 1 47.43 46.22 -6.42
CA MET A 1 46.28 45.50 -5.83
C MET A 1 46.28 45.80 -4.35
N SER A 2 45.24 46.44 -3.82
CA SER A 2 45.21 46.85 -2.41
C SER A 2 44.84 45.67 -1.52
N SER A 3 45.25 45.68 -0.25
CA SER A 3 44.87 44.63 0.72
C SER A 3 43.35 44.51 0.86
N SER A 4 42.61 45.61 0.68
CA SER A 4 41.15 45.64 0.62
C SER A 4 40.56 44.84 -0.54
N ASP A 5 41.19 44.90 -1.72
CA ASP A 5 40.73 44.13 -2.90
C ASP A 5 40.94 42.63 -2.69
N LEU A 6 42.02 42.26 -2.00
CA LEU A 6 42.38 40.88 -1.69
C LEU A 6 41.42 40.28 -0.64
N ILE A 7 41.05 41.07 0.37
CA ILE A 7 40.03 40.72 1.36
C ILE A 7 38.65 40.55 0.68
N ALA A 8 38.28 41.47 -0.21
CA ALA A 8 37.02 41.38 -0.94
C ALA A 8 36.96 40.15 -1.85
N ALA A 9 38.05 39.82 -2.55
CA ALA A 9 38.15 38.64 -3.38
C ALA A 9 38.04 37.33 -2.56
N LEU A 10 38.70 37.28 -1.40
CA LEU A 10 38.59 36.14 -0.48
C LEU A 10 37.17 35.96 0.07
N ALA A 11 36.51 37.05 0.46
CA ALA A 11 35.12 37.00 0.94
C ALA A 11 34.17 36.47 -0.14
N LEU A 12 34.35 36.89 -1.39
CA LEU A 12 33.56 36.44 -2.53
C LEU A 12 33.81 34.95 -2.82
N PHE A 13 35.07 34.50 -2.72
CA PHE A 13 35.44 33.10 -2.87
C PHE A 13 34.79 32.21 -1.79
N VAL A 14 34.84 32.63 -0.52
CA VAL A 14 34.18 31.92 0.59
C VAL A 14 32.67 31.85 0.37
N SER A 15 32.03 32.96 -0.04
CA SER A 15 30.60 33.01 -0.28
C SER A 15 30.14 32.06 -1.40
N VAL A 16 30.89 32.01 -2.50
CA VAL A 16 30.64 31.05 -3.60
C VAL A 16 30.83 29.61 -3.14
N LEU A 17 31.88 29.33 -2.36
CA LEU A 17 32.12 27.99 -1.81
C LEU A 17 30.98 27.56 -0.88
N SER A 18 30.54 28.44 0.03
CA SER A 18 29.41 28.19 0.91
C SER A 18 28.13 27.92 0.11
N MET A 19 27.85 28.71 -0.92
CA MET A 19 26.69 28.49 -1.80
C MET A 19 26.75 27.12 -2.50
N VAL A 20 27.92 26.74 -3.04
CA VAL A 20 28.10 25.43 -3.70
C VAL A 20 27.93 24.27 -2.72
N LEU A 21 28.44 24.39 -1.50
CA LEU A 21 28.27 23.38 -0.45
C LEU A 21 26.80 23.26 -0.02
N SER A 22 26.09 24.38 0.14
CA SER A 22 24.64 24.40 0.44
C SER A 22 23.81 23.78 -0.69
N LEU A 23 24.15 24.02 -1.96
CA LEU A 23 23.47 23.40 -3.10
C LEU A 23 23.70 21.89 -3.15
N LYS A 24 24.93 21.43 -2.82
CA LYS A 24 25.24 20.00 -2.74
C LYS A 24 24.48 19.32 -1.60
N SER A 25 24.42 19.92 -0.42
CA SER A 25 23.69 19.34 0.72
C SER A 25 22.18 19.29 0.46
N ALA A 26 21.60 20.34 -0.12
CA ALA A 26 20.18 20.36 -0.51
C ALA A 26 19.84 19.27 -1.53
N ASN A 27 20.70 19.08 -2.54
CA ASN A 27 20.54 18.01 -3.53
C ASN A 27 20.67 16.61 -2.91
N PHE A 28 21.57 16.44 -1.94
CA PHE A 28 21.71 15.19 -1.21
C PHE A 28 20.44 14.88 -0.40
N GLY A 29 19.94 15.85 0.37
CA GLY A 29 18.70 15.71 1.14
C GLY A 29 17.50 15.35 0.27
N LYS A 30 17.37 15.97 -0.92
CA LYS A 30 16.31 15.63 -1.88
C LYS A 30 16.42 14.18 -2.37
N ARG A 31 17.63 13.70 -2.66
CA ARG A 31 17.87 12.30 -3.11
C ARG A 31 17.54 11.30 -2.01
N THR A 32 17.94 11.58 -0.77
CA THR A 32 17.62 10.73 0.39
C THR A 32 16.11 10.62 0.57
N LYS A 33 15.38 11.75 0.58
CA LYS A 33 13.92 11.74 0.72
C LYS A 33 13.22 10.96 -0.40
N ILE A 34 13.70 11.07 -1.64
CA ILE A 34 13.18 10.28 -2.77
C ILE A 34 13.44 8.77 -2.55
N ALA A 35 14.61 8.39 -2.05
CA ALA A 35 14.94 7.00 -1.77
C ALA A 35 14.09 6.42 -0.64
N GLU A 36 13.90 7.18 0.45
CA GLU A 36 13.03 6.81 1.57
C GLU A 36 11.58 6.62 1.12
N MET A 37 11.02 7.58 0.38
CA MET A 37 9.66 7.46 -0.14
C MET A 37 9.51 6.29 -1.11
N ARG A 38 10.50 6.06 -1.99
CA ARG A 38 10.49 4.89 -2.86
C ARG A 38 10.43 3.59 -2.08
N ALA A 39 11.27 3.45 -1.05
CA ALA A 39 11.31 2.26 -0.22
C ALA A 39 9.97 2.06 0.53
N LEU A 40 9.41 3.14 1.08
CA LEU A 40 8.12 3.13 1.77
C LEU A 40 6.99 2.66 0.83
N VAL A 41 6.90 3.24 -0.37
CA VAL A 41 5.85 2.88 -1.34
C VAL A 41 6.02 1.45 -1.84
N MET A 42 7.26 1.00 -2.09
CA MET A 42 7.52 -0.40 -2.47
C MET A 42 7.11 -1.38 -1.36
N SER A 43 7.43 -1.05 -0.11
CA SER A 43 7.01 -1.85 1.04
C SER A 43 5.49 -1.93 1.14
N LYS A 44 4.79 -0.78 1.03
CA LYS A 44 3.33 -0.73 1.07
C LYS A 44 2.68 -1.49 -0.08
N ALA A 45 3.24 -1.41 -1.29
CA ALA A 45 2.75 -2.17 -2.43
C ALA A 45 2.86 -3.67 -2.20
N ALA A 46 3.98 -4.15 -1.63
CA ALA A 46 4.15 -5.56 -1.29
C ALA A 46 3.16 -6.03 -0.21
N GLU A 47 2.95 -5.23 0.84
CA GLU A 47 1.94 -5.48 1.88
C GLU A 47 0.54 -5.64 1.27
N VAL A 48 0.12 -4.68 0.45
CA VAL A 48 -1.19 -4.67 -0.21
C VAL A 48 -1.36 -5.89 -1.13
N SER A 49 -0.35 -6.21 -1.94
CA SER A 49 -0.39 -7.38 -2.82
C SER A 49 -0.53 -8.69 -2.04
N ASN A 50 0.21 -8.87 -0.95
CA ASN A 50 0.14 -10.07 -0.11
C ASN A 50 -1.24 -10.21 0.53
N ARG A 51 -1.78 -9.13 1.10
CA ARG A 51 -3.10 -9.16 1.72
C ARG A 51 -4.21 -9.46 0.72
N LEU A 52 -4.15 -8.91 -0.50
CA LEU A 52 -5.12 -9.22 -1.55
C LEU A 52 -5.05 -10.68 -1.99
N PHE A 53 -3.84 -11.24 -2.05
CA PHE A 53 -3.65 -12.66 -2.35
C PHE A 53 -4.29 -13.53 -1.28
N GLU A 54 -3.96 -13.31 -0.01
CA GLU A 54 -4.53 -14.04 1.14
C GLU A 54 -6.06 -13.92 1.19
N LEU A 55 -6.59 -12.71 1.03
CA LEU A 55 -8.04 -12.46 1.02
C LEU A 55 -8.73 -13.21 -0.12
N ARG A 56 -8.10 -13.25 -1.30
CA ARG A 56 -8.66 -13.95 -2.46
C ARG A 56 -8.69 -15.46 -2.24
N GLU A 57 -7.61 -16.04 -1.72
CA GLU A 57 -7.58 -17.47 -1.38
C GLU A 57 -8.64 -17.83 -0.34
N PHE A 58 -8.76 -17.00 0.70
CA PHE A 58 -9.80 -17.17 1.71
C PHE A 58 -11.21 -17.13 1.10
N PHE A 59 -11.50 -16.16 0.24
CA PHE A 59 -12.82 -16.03 -0.40
C PHE A 59 -13.13 -17.22 -1.31
N LEU A 60 -12.15 -17.69 -2.09
CA LEU A 60 -12.30 -18.87 -2.93
C LEU A 60 -12.60 -20.13 -2.11
N GLU A 61 -11.88 -20.33 -1.00
CA GLU A 61 -12.14 -21.46 -0.10
C GLU A 61 -13.56 -21.42 0.48
N LYS A 62 -14.02 -20.24 0.90
CA LYS A 62 -15.36 -20.07 1.47
C LYS A 62 -16.46 -20.20 0.43
N GLN A 63 -16.28 -19.68 -0.79
CA GLN A 63 -17.23 -19.88 -1.88
C GLN A 63 -17.37 -21.37 -2.23
N LYS A 64 -16.25 -22.10 -2.32
CA LYS A 64 -16.29 -23.54 -2.58
C LYS A 64 -17.08 -24.30 -1.51
N LYS A 65 -16.83 -24.00 -0.23
CA LYS A 65 -17.62 -24.59 0.88
C LYS A 65 -19.09 -24.22 0.80
N ALA A 66 -19.40 -22.99 0.43
CA ALA A 66 -20.78 -22.53 0.25
C ALA A 66 -21.48 -23.28 -0.90
N GLU A 67 -20.79 -23.54 -2.01
CA GLU A 67 -21.30 -24.37 -3.12
C GLU A 67 -21.57 -25.80 -2.69
N GLU A 68 -20.64 -26.43 -1.95
CA GLU A 68 -20.81 -27.78 -1.40
C GLU A 68 -22.03 -27.90 -0.47
N LEU A 69 -22.34 -26.83 0.27
CA LEU A 69 -23.47 -26.76 1.20
C LEU A 69 -24.76 -26.19 0.57
N ASN A 70 -24.73 -25.79 -0.71
CA ASN A 70 -25.80 -25.01 -1.37
C ASN A 70 -26.21 -23.73 -0.59
N ASP A 71 -25.28 -23.11 0.14
CA ASP A 71 -25.53 -21.87 0.89
C ASP A 71 -25.29 -20.63 0.03
N ILE A 72 -26.37 -20.14 -0.58
CA ILE A 72 -26.37 -18.95 -1.42
C ILE A 72 -25.98 -17.67 -0.63
N THR A 73 -26.27 -17.62 0.66
CA THR A 73 -25.96 -16.45 1.51
C THR A 73 -24.47 -16.35 1.73
N MET A 74 -23.85 -17.47 2.12
CA MET A 74 -22.40 -17.56 2.28
C MET A 74 -21.68 -17.29 0.96
N TYR A 75 -22.16 -17.85 -0.15
CA TYR A 75 -21.56 -17.62 -1.47
C TYR A 75 -21.51 -16.14 -1.86
N LYS A 76 -22.61 -15.41 -1.65
CA LYS A 76 -22.71 -13.97 -1.96
C LYS A 76 -21.87 -13.10 -1.03
N ALA A 77 -21.61 -13.52 0.20
CA ALA A 77 -20.82 -12.77 1.15
C ALA A 77 -19.33 -12.68 0.75
N PHE A 78 -18.80 -13.72 0.09
CA PHE A 78 -17.40 -13.82 -0.30
C PHE A 78 -17.19 -13.49 -1.79
N ASP A 79 -17.46 -12.25 -2.20
CA ASP A 79 -17.35 -11.80 -3.60
C ASP A 79 -15.90 -11.78 -4.13
N VAL A 80 -15.48 -12.88 -4.75
CA VAL A 80 -14.15 -13.04 -5.37
C VAL A 80 -13.93 -12.03 -6.50
N ALA A 81 -14.96 -11.67 -7.27
CA ALA A 81 -14.82 -10.74 -8.38
C ALA A 81 -14.43 -9.34 -7.88
N ARG A 82 -14.97 -8.92 -6.73
CA ARG A 82 -14.58 -7.67 -6.08
C ARG A 82 -13.13 -7.69 -5.61
N VAL A 83 -12.65 -8.80 -5.02
CA VAL A 83 -11.23 -8.94 -4.63
C VAL A 83 -10.33 -8.90 -5.85
N SER A 84 -10.70 -9.60 -6.93
CA SER A 84 -9.96 -9.58 -8.20
C SER A 84 -9.83 -8.17 -8.80
N LYS A 85 -10.89 -7.36 -8.78
CA LYS A 85 -10.82 -5.95 -9.23
C LYS A 85 -9.86 -5.11 -8.39
N LEU A 86 -9.82 -5.32 -7.08
CA LEU A 86 -8.84 -4.63 -6.21
C LEU A 86 -7.41 -5.09 -6.51
N HIS A 87 -7.22 -6.38 -6.78
CA HIS A 87 -5.93 -6.93 -7.20
C HIS A 87 -5.44 -6.32 -8.52
N GLU A 88 -6.30 -6.23 -9.53
CA GLU A 88 -5.99 -5.54 -10.79
C GLU A 88 -5.62 -4.07 -10.57
N LYS A 89 -6.36 -3.36 -9.70
CA LYS A 89 -6.04 -1.97 -9.33
C LYS A 89 -4.67 -1.87 -8.64
N ALA A 90 -4.36 -2.77 -7.72
CA ALA A 90 -3.08 -2.80 -7.01
C ALA A 90 -1.91 -3.08 -7.97
N GLU A 91 -2.05 -4.03 -8.88
CA GLU A 91 -1.02 -4.34 -9.89
C GLU A 91 -0.83 -3.17 -10.87
N ALA A 92 -1.91 -2.51 -11.31
CA ALA A 92 -1.79 -1.30 -12.12
C ALA A 92 -1.03 -0.18 -11.39
N THR A 93 -1.29 0.00 -10.09
CA THR A 93 -0.57 0.96 -9.23
C THR A 93 0.91 0.59 -9.08
N LYS A 94 1.23 -0.70 -8.91
CA LYS A 94 2.60 -1.20 -8.86
C LYS A 94 3.35 -1.01 -10.18
N GLN A 95 2.72 -1.27 -11.32
CA GLN A 95 3.33 -1.01 -12.63
C GLN A 95 3.63 0.48 -12.86
N ARG A 96 2.81 1.39 -12.31
CA ARG A 96 3.10 2.83 -12.33
C ARG A 96 4.35 3.18 -11.51
N LEU A 97 4.59 2.48 -10.40
CA LEU A 97 5.77 2.66 -9.53
C LEU A 97 7.10 2.42 -10.26
N GLU A 98 7.12 1.45 -11.18
CA GLU A 98 8.31 1.10 -11.96
C GLU A 98 8.67 2.14 -13.03
N LYS A 99 7.69 2.94 -13.47
CA LYS A 99 7.81 3.88 -14.59
C LYS A 99 7.98 5.35 -14.15
N ILE A 100 8.31 5.60 -12.87
CA ILE A 100 8.32 6.96 -12.32
C ILE A 100 9.49 7.79 -12.88
N PRO A 101 9.21 8.99 -13.44
CA PRO A 101 10.25 9.91 -13.87
C PRO A 101 10.96 10.56 -12.67
N LYS A 102 12.30 10.59 -12.71
CA LYS A 102 13.15 11.15 -11.62
C LYS A 102 12.82 12.60 -11.24
N VAL A 103 12.28 13.39 -12.18
CA VAL A 103 12.03 14.83 -12.01
C VAL A 103 10.82 15.11 -11.10
N LYS A 104 9.79 14.26 -11.12
CA LYS A 104 8.56 14.37 -10.31
C LYS A 104 8.36 13.21 -9.34
N ALA A 105 9.45 12.52 -8.99
CA ALA A 105 9.37 11.27 -8.26
C ALA A 105 8.64 11.40 -6.92
N LEU A 106 8.87 12.50 -6.19
CA LEU A 106 8.29 12.70 -4.86
C LEU A 106 6.75 12.81 -4.90
N GLU A 107 6.22 13.70 -5.74
CA GLU A 107 4.76 13.90 -5.93
C GLU A 107 4.08 12.61 -6.40
N VAL A 108 4.72 11.87 -7.31
CA VAL A 108 4.17 10.61 -7.83
C VAL A 108 4.21 9.51 -6.76
N TYR A 109 5.27 9.44 -5.93
CA TYR A 109 5.31 8.50 -4.80
C TYR A 109 4.22 8.80 -3.77
N GLU A 110 4.00 10.06 -3.43
CA GLU A 110 2.92 10.46 -2.49
C GLU A 110 1.54 10.04 -3.04
N LEU A 111 1.26 10.31 -4.31
CA LEU A 111 0.00 9.92 -4.94
C LEU A 111 -0.19 8.40 -4.97
N ILE A 112 0.87 7.64 -5.32
CA ILE A 112 0.81 6.17 -5.33
C ILE A 112 0.63 5.63 -3.90
N TYR A 113 1.26 6.24 -2.91
CA TYR A 113 1.10 5.84 -1.52
C TYR A 113 -0.36 5.99 -1.07
N HIS A 114 -1.01 7.10 -1.42
CA HIS A 114 -2.44 7.29 -1.16
C HIS A 114 -3.31 6.29 -1.92
N ASP A 115 -3.03 6.03 -3.20
CA ASP A 115 -3.75 4.99 -3.98
C ASP A 115 -3.67 3.61 -3.30
N LEU A 116 -2.49 3.25 -2.75
CA LEU A 116 -2.28 2.00 -2.02
C LEU A 116 -2.97 1.99 -0.66
N GLU A 117 -2.99 3.11 0.05
CA GLU A 117 -3.69 3.22 1.33
C GLU A 117 -5.21 3.09 1.15
N ASP A 118 -5.78 3.71 0.11
CA ASP A 118 -7.20 3.54 -0.22
C ASP A 118 -7.55 2.07 -0.53
N ILE A 119 -6.69 1.38 -1.27
CA ILE A 119 -6.84 -0.06 -1.51
C ILE A 119 -6.75 -0.84 -0.18
N ASN A 120 -5.81 -0.48 0.69
CA ASN A 120 -5.63 -1.10 2.00
C ASN A 120 -6.87 -0.93 2.90
N GLN A 121 -7.49 0.25 2.89
CA GLN A 121 -8.75 0.50 3.60
C GLN A 121 -9.88 -0.37 3.04
N HIS A 122 -9.95 -0.52 1.72
CA HIS A 122 -10.93 -1.41 1.10
C HIS A 122 -10.71 -2.88 1.51
N ILE A 123 -9.47 -3.35 1.54
CA ILE A 123 -9.12 -4.70 2.02
C ILE A 123 -9.60 -4.90 3.45
N MET A 124 -9.24 -3.99 4.37
CA MET A 124 -9.67 -4.06 5.78
C MET A 124 -11.19 -4.09 5.93
N SER A 125 -11.91 -3.29 5.14
CA SER A 125 -13.37 -3.29 5.17
C SER A 125 -13.95 -4.64 4.72
N MET A 126 -13.34 -5.27 3.72
CA MET A 126 -13.77 -6.56 3.20
C MET A 126 -13.43 -7.70 4.16
N GLU A 127 -12.24 -7.70 4.74
CA GLU A 127 -11.84 -8.65 5.79
C GLU A 127 -12.81 -8.59 6.97
N LYS A 128 -13.11 -7.38 7.46
CA LYS A 128 -14.05 -7.19 8.58
C LYS A 128 -15.44 -7.72 8.25
N TYR A 129 -15.96 -7.37 7.07
CA TYR A 129 -17.27 -7.85 6.62
C TYR A 129 -17.29 -9.39 6.48
N ALA A 130 -16.25 -9.96 5.87
CA ALA A 130 -16.11 -11.39 5.67
C ALA A 130 -16.04 -12.16 7.00
N LEU A 131 -15.29 -11.64 7.98
CA LEU A 131 -15.20 -12.19 9.32
C LEU A 131 -16.57 -12.16 10.01
N GLN A 132 -17.27 -11.03 9.97
CA GLN A 132 -18.59 -10.89 10.56
C GLN A 132 -19.60 -11.88 9.95
N GLN A 133 -19.62 -12.01 8.62
CA GLN A 133 -20.52 -12.96 7.95
C GLN A 133 -20.18 -14.41 8.31
N TYR A 134 -18.90 -14.74 8.44
CA TYR A 134 -18.46 -16.07 8.87
C TYR A 134 -18.89 -16.38 10.32
N GLU A 135 -18.71 -15.43 11.25
CA GLU A 135 -19.14 -15.57 12.65
C GLU A 135 -20.66 -15.71 12.76
N GLU A 136 -21.43 -14.87 12.06
CA GLU A 136 -22.89 -14.96 12.04
C GLU A 136 -23.38 -16.31 11.49
N HIS A 137 -22.75 -16.81 10.42
CA HIS A 137 -23.09 -18.11 9.83
C HIS A 137 -22.78 -19.28 10.78
N THR A 138 -21.58 -19.29 11.38
CA THR A 138 -21.20 -20.33 12.35
C THR A 138 -22.08 -20.32 13.60
N ALA A 139 -22.49 -19.13 14.08
CA ALA A 139 -23.43 -19.00 15.19
C ALA A 139 -24.84 -19.53 14.85
N ARG A 140 -25.34 -19.30 13.63
CA ARG A 140 -26.62 -19.86 13.17
C ARG A 140 -26.60 -21.39 13.14
N ILE A 141 -25.55 -21.99 12.56
CA ILE A 141 -25.39 -23.44 12.53
C ILE A 141 -25.37 -24.04 13.95
N HIS A 142 -24.64 -23.42 14.90
CA HIS A 142 -24.60 -23.88 16.28
C HIS A 142 -25.94 -23.74 17.01
N LYS A 143 -26.72 -22.70 16.70
CA LYS A 143 -28.03 -22.47 17.32
C LYS A 143 -29.09 -23.44 16.79
N ASP A 144 -29.01 -23.81 15.51
CA ASP A 144 -29.96 -24.71 14.85
C ASP A 144 -29.62 -26.21 15.05
N SER A 145 -28.48 -26.53 15.68
CA SER A 145 -28.09 -27.91 16.05
C SER A 145 -27.73 -28.08 17.54
N PRO A 146 -28.65 -27.88 18.50
CA PRO A 146 -28.35 -28.02 19.93
C PRO A 146 -28.26 -29.49 20.43
N GLY A 147 -28.23 -30.50 19.54
CA GLY A 147 -28.56 -31.88 19.92
C GLY A 147 -27.77 -33.02 19.25
N LEU A 148 -26.44 -32.94 19.15
CA LEU A 148 -25.60 -34.11 18.80
C LEU A 148 -24.44 -34.34 19.77
N THR A 149 -24.62 -33.99 21.05
CA THR A 149 -23.80 -34.49 22.14
C THR A 149 -24.69 -35.19 23.15
N LYS A 150 -24.97 -36.47 22.88
CA LYS A 150 -25.14 -37.60 23.81
C LYS A 150 -25.92 -38.71 23.10
N SER A 151 -25.19 -39.66 22.52
CA SER A 151 -25.55 -41.07 22.51
C SER A 151 -24.32 -41.88 22.86
#